data_AF-A0A5N8VGV6-F1
#
_entry.id   AF-A0A5N8VGV6-F1
#
_cell.length_a   1.000
_cell.length_b   1.000
_cell.length_c   1.000
_cell.angle_alpha   90.00
_cell.angle_beta   90.00
_cell.angle_gamma   90.00
#
_symmetry.space_group_name_H-M   'P 1'
#
loop_
_entity.id
_entity.type
_entity.pdbx_description
1 polymer ?
#
loop_
_entity_poly.entity_id
_entity_poly.type
_entity_poly.pdbx_seq_one_letter_code
_entity_poly.pdbx_strand_id
1 'polypeptide(L)'
;MYAERRSSLLSGAVVWTLTPSAPESRPVLPDGCMDLLWTEGRLLVAGPDTRPHRPEGAPARWAGVRFFPGTAPALLGVPAYELRDRRVELDDLWSAASVRRLRERVDAAADPAAALEEIARERADASDPPDPVTASLVTALAAGRPVAATADALGLGVRLLHRRSLAAFGYGPKTLSRILRLQRALALARDGVPRAETAIRAGYADQAHLARDVRQLTGTTLGALLR
;
A
#
# COMPACT_ATOMS: atom_id res chain seq x y z
N MET A 1 18.52 1.10 -8.03
CA MET A 1 18.23 2.42 -7.44
C MET A 1 16.73 2.62 -7.36
N TYR A 2 16.24 2.87 -6.14
CA TYR A 2 14.84 3.21 -5.87
C TYR A 2 14.71 4.72 -5.71
N ALA A 3 13.66 5.31 -6.28
CA ALA A 3 13.33 6.71 -6.10
C ALA A 3 11.81 6.87 -5.98
N GLU A 4 11.34 7.75 -5.10
CA GLU A 4 9.93 8.05 -4.93
C GLU A 4 9.69 9.55 -4.74
N ARG A 5 8.49 10.00 -5.13
CA ARG A 5 8.00 11.36 -4.92
C ARG A 5 6.51 11.32 -4.61
N ARG A 6 6.02 12.34 -3.90
CA ARG A 6 4.57 12.52 -3.78
C ARG A 6 3.98 12.79 -5.17
N SER A 7 2.80 12.24 -5.40
CA SER A 7 2.02 12.58 -6.59
C SER A 7 1.59 14.04 -6.53
N SER A 8 1.67 14.74 -7.66
CA SER A 8 1.10 16.09 -7.81
C SER A 8 -0.35 16.05 -8.30
N LEU A 9 -0.81 14.89 -8.79
CA LEU A 9 -2.13 14.71 -9.40
C LEU A 9 -3.13 13.99 -8.50
N LEU A 10 -2.63 13.17 -7.57
CA LEU A 10 -3.45 12.32 -6.71
C LEU A 10 -3.09 12.54 -5.24
N SER A 11 -4.05 13.03 -4.47
CA SER A 11 -3.86 13.30 -3.04
C SER A 11 -3.45 12.03 -2.28
N GLY A 12 -2.33 12.12 -1.56
CA GLY A 12 -1.79 11.04 -0.73
C GLY A 12 -1.13 9.89 -1.49
N ALA A 13 -1.11 9.91 -2.83
CA ALA A 13 -0.41 8.91 -3.62
C ALA A 13 1.09 9.21 -3.72
N VAL A 14 1.87 8.16 -3.97
CA VAL A 14 3.32 8.22 -4.16
C VAL A 14 3.65 7.59 -5.51
N VAL A 15 4.42 8.31 -6.32
CA VAL A 15 4.96 7.80 -7.58
C VAL A 15 6.39 7.34 -7.33
N TRP A 16 6.71 6.13 -7.75
CA TRP A 16 8.02 5.53 -7.51
C TRP A 16 8.56 4.81 -8.72
N THR A 17 9.88 4.68 -8.76
CA THR A 17 10.61 3.91 -9.76
C THR A 17 11.65 3.02 -9.07
N LEU A 18 11.90 1.86 -9.67
CA LEU A 18 12.97 0.97 -9.27
C LEU A 18 13.73 0.57 -10.52
N THR A 19 14.96 1.03 -10.63
CA THR A 19 15.92 0.47 -11.59
C THR A 19 16.73 -0.60 -10.87
N PRO A 20 16.82 -1.83 -11.37
CA PRO A 20 17.53 -2.89 -10.67
C PRO A 20 19.02 -2.52 -10.52
N SER A 21 19.56 -2.67 -9.31
CA SER A 21 20.99 -2.49 -9.03
C SER A 21 21.41 -3.49 -7.95
N ALA A 22 22.24 -4.48 -8.33
CA ALA A 22 22.62 -5.64 -7.50
C ALA A 22 21.43 -6.50 -7.00
N PRO A 23 21.64 -7.78 -6.63
CA PRO A 23 20.56 -8.76 -6.53
C PRO A 23 19.70 -8.70 -5.25
N GLU A 24 19.87 -7.69 -4.38
CA GLU A 24 19.13 -7.64 -3.12
C GLU A 24 17.75 -6.99 -3.30
N SER A 25 16.79 -7.80 -3.77
CA SER A 25 15.37 -7.43 -3.70
C SER A 25 14.86 -7.59 -2.27
N ARG A 26 14.69 -6.48 -1.55
CA ARG A 26 14.02 -6.47 -0.25
C ARG A 26 12.54 -6.82 -0.43
N PRO A 27 11.94 -7.60 0.48
CA PRO A 27 10.52 -7.89 0.39
C PRO A 27 9.70 -6.61 0.52
N VAL A 28 8.62 -6.52 -0.25
CA VAL A 28 7.56 -5.54 -0.04
C VAL A 28 6.84 -5.92 1.25
N LEU A 29 6.80 -4.99 2.20
CA LEU A 29 6.15 -5.20 3.49
C LEU A 29 4.70 -4.70 3.42
N PRO A 30 3.78 -5.30 4.19
CA PRO A 30 2.44 -4.77 4.37
C PRO A 30 2.46 -3.30 4.80
N ASP A 31 1.83 -2.42 4.04
CA ASP A 31 1.76 -0.97 4.31
C ASP A 31 0.33 -0.40 4.26
N GLY A 32 -0.66 -1.20 3.83
CA GLY A 32 -2.04 -0.76 3.69
C GLY A 32 -2.38 -0.14 2.34
N CYS A 33 -1.41 -0.07 1.44
CA CYS A 33 -1.57 0.49 0.12
C CYS A 33 -1.81 -0.60 -0.93
N MET A 34 -2.15 -0.12 -2.12
CA MET A 34 -2.19 -0.89 -3.36
C MET A 34 -1.44 -0.07 -4.40
N ASP A 35 -0.81 -0.74 -5.36
CA ASP A 35 -0.01 -0.07 -6.37
C ASP A 35 -0.50 -0.44 -7.78
N LEU A 36 -0.60 0.56 -8.67
CA LEU A 36 -0.64 0.35 -10.11
C LEU A 36 0.80 0.35 -10.62
N LEU A 37 1.20 -0.72 -11.28
CA LEU A 37 2.58 -1.00 -11.63
C LEU A 37 2.76 -1.13 -13.14
N TRP A 38 3.93 -0.72 -13.59
CA TRP A 38 4.46 -1.03 -14.91
C TRP A 38 5.83 -1.68 -14.78
N THR A 39 6.07 -2.72 -15.58
CA THR A 39 7.39 -3.31 -15.77
C THR A 39 7.48 -3.91 -17.17
N GLU A 40 8.50 -3.53 -17.94
CA GLU A 40 8.85 -4.14 -19.23
C GLU A 40 7.64 -4.50 -20.13
N GLY A 41 6.76 -3.53 -20.42
CA GLY A 41 5.59 -3.77 -21.27
C GLY A 41 4.44 -4.52 -20.61
N ARG A 42 4.36 -4.56 -19.28
CA ARG A 42 3.24 -5.13 -18.52
C ARG A 42 2.66 -4.10 -17.57
N LEU A 43 1.36 -4.16 -17.38
CA LEU A 43 0.63 -3.37 -16.38
C LEU A 43 0.03 -4.32 -15.36
N LEU A 44 0.36 -4.12 -14.10
CA LEU A 44 -0.07 -4.98 -13.01
C LEU A 44 -0.71 -4.16 -11.89
N VAL A 45 -1.54 -4.83 -11.10
CA VAL A 45 -2.00 -4.31 -9.81
C VAL A 45 -1.39 -5.13 -8.70
N ALA A 46 -0.71 -4.45 -7.78
CA ALA A 46 -0.38 -5.02 -6.48
C ALA A 46 -1.53 -4.76 -5.50
N GLY A 47 -2.22 -5.82 -5.11
CA GLY A 47 -3.21 -5.75 -4.06
C GLY A 47 -2.58 -5.63 -2.66
N PRO A 48 -3.40 -5.42 -1.64
CA PRO A 48 -2.90 -5.18 -0.29
C PRO A 48 -2.31 -6.46 0.29
N ASP A 49 -1.13 -6.33 0.89
CA ASP A 49 -0.43 -7.45 1.49
C ASP A 49 -0.78 -7.59 2.98
N THR A 50 -0.94 -8.83 3.45
CA THR A 50 -1.01 -9.20 4.88
C THR A 50 0.28 -9.83 5.39
N ARG A 51 1.17 -10.19 4.47
CA ARG A 51 2.48 -10.81 4.69
C ARG A 51 3.50 -10.23 3.72
N PRO A 52 4.81 -10.39 3.95
CA PRO A 52 5.81 -9.90 3.01
C PRO A 52 5.65 -10.54 1.64
N HIS A 53 5.68 -9.73 0.60
CA HIS A 53 5.74 -10.20 -0.77
C HIS A 53 7.17 -10.09 -1.29
N ARG A 54 7.70 -11.16 -1.87
CA ARG A 54 8.97 -11.15 -2.57
C ARG A 54 8.68 -11.18 -4.08
N PRO A 55 9.07 -10.14 -4.83
CA PRO A 55 8.98 -10.18 -6.28
C PRO A 55 9.76 -11.39 -6.80
N GLU A 56 9.11 -12.21 -7.62
CA GLU A 56 9.72 -13.33 -8.32
C GLU A 56 10.19 -12.90 -9.71
N GLY A 57 11.19 -13.58 -10.24
CA GLY A 57 11.71 -13.34 -11.59
C GLY A 57 13.02 -12.55 -11.63
N ALA A 58 13.47 -12.26 -12.86
CA ALA A 58 14.71 -11.53 -13.10
C ALA A 58 14.57 -10.06 -12.65
N PRO A 59 15.66 -9.41 -12.23
CA PRO A 59 15.66 -7.98 -11.98
C PRO A 59 15.18 -7.20 -13.21
N ALA A 60 14.15 -6.39 -13.04
CA ALA A 60 13.51 -5.61 -14.10
C ALA A 60 13.29 -4.16 -13.66
N ARG A 61 13.10 -3.25 -14.61
CA ARG A 61 12.72 -1.87 -14.29
C ARG A 61 11.25 -1.83 -13.90
N TRP A 62 10.96 -1.06 -12.86
CA TRP A 62 9.59 -0.80 -12.41
C TRP A 62 9.29 0.69 -12.33
N ALA A 63 8.05 1.02 -12.64
CA ALA A 63 7.41 2.27 -12.27
C ALA A 63 6.10 1.95 -11.56
N GLY A 64 5.70 2.76 -10.58
CA GLY A 64 4.48 2.50 -9.84
C GLY A 64 3.83 3.75 -9.28
N VAL A 65 2.51 3.69 -9.15
CA VAL A 65 1.71 4.64 -8.38
C VAL A 65 1.15 3.88 -7.18
N ARG A 66 1.70 4.16 -6.01
CA ARG A 66 1.17 3.70 -4.72
C ARG A 66 0.04 4.61 -4.30
N PHE A 67 -1.16 4.06 -4.22
CA PHE A 67 -2.33 4.80 -3.79
C PHE A 67 -2.36 4.97 -2.28
N PHE A 68 -2.92 6.08 -1.81
CA PHE A 68 -3.29 6.22 -0.40
C PHE A 68 -4.20 5.04 0.00
N PRO A 69 -4.04 4.46 1.21
CA PRO A 69 -4.83 3.32 1.67
C PRO A 69 -6.33 3.52 1.47
N GLY A 70 -6.96 2.60 0.72
CA GLY A 70 -8.39 2.63 0.45
C GLY A 70 -8.83 3.40 -0.80
N THR A 71 -7.92 4.06 -1.52
CA THR A 71 -8.24 4.78 -2.77
C THR A 71 -8.37 3.85 -3.98
N ALA A 72 -7.44 2.90 -4.13
CA ALA A 72 -7.35 2.07 -5.33
C ALA A 72 -8.63 1.28 -5.68
N PRO A 73 -9.40 0.71 -4.74
CA PRO A 73 -10.60 -0.06 -5.07
C PRO A 73 -11.63 0.71 -5.90
N ALA A 74 -11.83 2.00 -5.62
CA ALA A 74 -12.75 2.84 -6.38
C ALA A 74 -12.28 3.03 -7.84
N LEU A 75 -10.98 3.26 -8.03
CA LEU A 75 -10.37 3.48 -9.35
C LEU A 75 -10.29 2.18 -10.18
N LEU A 76 -10.06 1.05 -9.51
CA LEU A 76 -9.93 -0.26 -10.16
C LEU A 76 -11.28 -0.90 -10.46
N GLY A 77 -12.34 -0.50 -9.76
CA GLY A 77 -13.69 -1.05 -9.90
C GLY A 77 -13.88 -2.41 -9.22
N VAL A 78 -12.95 -2.82 -8.35
CA VAL A 78 -13.00 -4.09 -7.61
C VAL A 78 -12.64 -3.85 -6.14
N PRO A 79 -13.28 -4.57 -5.20
CA PRO A 79 -12.95 -4.44 -3.79
C PRO A 79 -11.56 -5.04 -3.49
N ALA A 80 -10.84 -4.40 -2.57
CA ALA A 80 -9.47 -4.78 -2.21
C ALA A 80 -9.31 -6.23 -1.73
N TYR A 81 -10.35 -6.84 -1.15
CA TYR A 81 -10.28 -8.22 -0.64
C TYR A 81 -10.15 -9.26 -1.76
N GLU A 82 -10.53 -8.95 -3.00
CA GLU A 82 -10.33 -9.84 -4.15
C GLU A 82 -8.87 -9.90 -4.61
N LEU A 83 -8.11 -8.84 -4.30
CA LEU A 83 -6.71 -8.68 -4.69
C LEU A 83 -5.73 -8.90 -3.52
N ARG A 84 -6.24 -9.20 -2.32
CA ARG A 84 -5.41 -9.39 -1.12
C ARG A 84 -4.34 -10.46 -1.35
N ASP A 85 -3.08 -10.10 -1.03
CA ASP A 85 -1.89 -10.95 -1.20
C ASP A 85 -1.64 -11.41 -2.65
N ARG A 86 -2.12 -10.66 -3.64
CA ARG A 86 -1.99 -10.99 -5.07
C ARG A 86 -1.29 -9.88 -5.85
N ARG A 87 -0.67 -10.29 -6.94
CA ARG A 87 -0.27 -9.45 -8.08
C ARG A 87 -1.06 -9.96 -9.28
N VAL A 88 -1.86 -9.11 -9.92
CA VAL A 88 -2.70 -9.50 -11.06
C VAL A 88 -2.36 -8.63 -12.26
N GLU A 89 -2.51 -9.17 -13.46
CA GLU A 89 -2.41 -8.34 -14.65
C GLU A 89 -3.61 -7.38 -14.70
N LEU A 90 -3.40 -6.19 -15.25
CA LEU A 90 -4.48 -5.20 -15.33
C LEU A 90 -5.62 -5.64 -16.26
N ASP A 91 -5.35 -6.52 -17.23
CA ASP A 91 -6.36 -7.09 -18.14
C ASP A 91 -7.21 -8.21 -17.52
N ASP A 92 -6.85 -8.70 -16.34
CA ASP A 92 -7.75 -9.52 -15.50
C ASP A 92 -8.88 -8.65 -14.87
N LEU A 93 -8.67 -7.34 -14.77
CA LEU A 93 -9.61 -6.40 -14.15
C LEU A 93 -10.35 -5.55 -15.18
N TRP A 94 -9.65 -5.11 -16.21
CA TRP A 94 -10.17 -4.21 -17.24
C TRP A 94 -10.14 -4.87 -18.62
N SER A 95 -10.90 -4.32 -19.57
CA SER A 95 -10.90 -4.88 -20.93
C SER A 95 -9.50 -4.84 -21.57
N ALA A 96 -9.08 -5.97 -22.15
CA ALA A 96 -7.77 -6.12 -22.80
C ALA A 96 -7.49 -5.04 -23.85
N ALA A 97 -8.51 -4.59 -24.59
CA ALA A 97 -8.38 -3.50 -25.55
C ALA A 97 -7.99 -2.16 -24.90
N SER A 98 -8.55 -1.87 -23.71
CA SER A 98 -8.20 -0.66 -22.96
C SER A 98 -6.81 -0.77 -22.36
N VAL A 99 -6.49 -1.90 -21.74
CA VAL A 99 -5.17 -2.15 -21.13
C VAL A 99 -4.06 -2.09 -22.18
N ARG A 100 -4.28 -2.62 -23.39
CA ARG A 100 -3.34 -2.51 -24.51
C ARG A 100 -3.01 -1.05 -24.86
N ARG A 101 -4.03 -0.19 -24.98
CA ARG A 101 -3.82 1.25 -25.25
C ARG A 101 -3.06 1.95 -24.13
N LEU A 102 -3.37 1.61 -22.87
CA LEU A 102 -2.67 2.17 -21.71
C LEU A 102 -1.20 1.74 -21.70
N ARG A 103 -0.93 0.46 -21.95
CA ARG A 103 0.43 -0.08 -22.04
C ARG A 103 1.23 0.61 -23.14
N GLU A 104 0.69 0.69 -24.36
CA GLU A 104 1.34 1.38 -25.48
C GLU A 104 1.68 2.84 -25.12
N ARG A 105 0.78 3.53 -24.41
CA ARG A 105 1.00 4.90 -23.92
C ARG A 105 2.12 4.99 -22.90
N VAL A 106 2.20 4.05 -21.96
CA VAL A 106 3.26 4.02 -20.92
C VAL A 106 4.61 3.62 -21.52
N ASP A 107 4.63 2.66 -22.44
CA ASP A 107 5.84 2.19 -23.11
C ASP A 107 6.45 3.26 -24.02
N ALA A 108 5.61 4.06 -24.68
CA ALA A 108 6.05 5.18 -25.52
C ALA A 108 6.46 6.43 -24.72
N ALA A 109 6.19 6.48 -23.42
CA ALA A 109 6.49 7.64 -22.59
C ALA A 109 7.97 7.70 -22.22
N ALA A 110 8.55 8.91 -22.26
CA ALA A 110 9.90 9.14 -21.76
C ALA A 110 10.01 8.82 -20.25
N ASP A 111 8.93 9.06 -19.49
CA ASP A 111 8.80 8.69 -18.09
C ASP A 111 7.53 7.84 -17.88
N PRO A 112 7.66 6.50 -17.82
CA PRO A 112 6.58 5.59 -17.49
C PRO A 112 5.88 5.90 -16.16
N ALA A 113 6.59 6.45 -15.17
CA ALA A 113 6.02 6.74 -13.86
C ALA A 113 5.05 7.93 -13.93
N ALA A 114 5.43 8.99 -14.66
CA ALA A 114 4.53 10.11 -14.95
C ALA A 114 3.33 9.67 -15.80
N ALA A 115 3.53 8.78 -16.79
CA ALA A 115 2.44 8.25 -17.59
C ALA A 115 1.44 7.42 -16.75
N LEU A 116 1.92 6.60 -15.82
CA LEU A 116 1.06 5.89 -14.86
C LEU A 116 0.30 6.84 -13.93
N GLU A 117 0.95 7.91 -13.46
CA GLU A 117 0.31 8.92 -12.60
C GLU A 117 -0.87 9.59 -13.32
N GLU A 118 -0.69 9.93 -14.60
CA GLU A 118 -1.76 10.49 -15.44
C GLU A 118 -2.90 9.48 -15.69
N ILE A 119 -2.58 8.20 -15.96
CA ILE A 119 -3.60 7.14 -16.06
C ILE A 119 -4.42 7.08 -14.78
N ALA A 120 -3.75 7.09 -13.64
CA ALA A 120 -4.40 6.99 -12.34
C ALA A 120 -5.28 8.22 -12.04
N ARG A 121 -4.85 9.42 -12.45
CA ARG A 121 -5.67 10.64 -12.38
C ARG A 121 -6.90 10.56 -13.28
N GLU A 122 -6.74 10.19 -14.56
CA GLU A 122 -7.88 10.02 -15.49
C GLU A 122 -8.92 9.03 -14.94
N ARG A 123 -8.45 7.98 -14.26
CA ARG A 123 -9.34 7.01 -13.60
C ARG A 123 -10.03 7.58 -12.38
N ALA A 124 -9.35 8.37 -11.57
CA ALA A 124 -9.96 9.06 -10.45
C ALA A 124 -11.07 10.02 -10.94
N ASP A 125 -10.83 10.77 -12.02
CA ASP A 125 -11.81 11.71 -12.58
C ASP A 125 -13.04 11.02 -13.18
N ALA A 126 -12.87 9.78 -13.66
CA ALA A 126 -13.94 8.97 -14.25
C ALA A 126 -14.67 8.05 -13.24
N SER A 127 -14.25 8.04 -11.98
CA SER A 127 -14.81 7.17 -10.93
C SER A 127 -15.51 7.99 -9.85
N ASP A 128 -16.40 7.34 -9.09
CA ASP A 128 -16.91 7.96 -7.86
C ASP A 128 -15.76 8.21 -6.88
N PRO A 129 -15.80 9.33 -6.12
CA PRO A 129 -14.77 9.63 -5.15
C PRO A 129 -14.70 8.54 -4.07
N PRO A 130 -13.50 8.19 -3.58
CA PRO A 130 -13.35 7.25 -2.48
C PRO A 130 -14.17 7.66 -1.25
N ASP A 131 -14.70 6.68 -0.52
CA ASP A 131 -15.48 6.92 0.71
C ASP A 131 -14.64 7.76 1.71
N PRO A 132 -15.05 8.99 2.06
CA PRO A 132 -14.26 9.88 2.94
C PRO A 132 -14.07 9.31 4.35
N VAL A 133 -14.93 8.37 4.75
CA VAL A 133 -14.80 7.65 6.03
C VAL A 133 -13.55 6.77 6.04
N THR A 134 -13.16 6.23 4.88
CA THR A 134 -11.97 5.39 4.71
C THR A 134 -10.69 6.17 5.02
N ALA A 135 -10.57 7.39 4.50
CA ALA A 135 -9.44 8.26 4.78
C ALA A 135 -9.36 8.65 6.26
N SER A 136 -10.51 9.01 6.86
CA SER A 136 -10.61 9.34 8.28
C SER A 136 -10.22 8.16 9.18
N LEU A 137 -10.63 6.94 8.82
CA LEU A 137 -10.25 5.72 9.50
C LEU A 137 -8.74 5.48 9.44
N VAL A 138 -8.12 5.60 8.26
CA VAL A 138 -6.67 5.43 8.08
C VAL A 138 -5.92 6.45 8.93
N THR A 139 -6.27 7.73 8.86
CA THR A 139 -5.63 8.80 9.65
C THR A 139 -5.75 8.52 11.15
N ALA A 140 -6.93 8.13 11.65
CA ALA A 140 -7.12 7.82 13.06
C ALA A 140 -6.28 6.61 13.52
N LEU A 141 -6.24 5.53 12.73
CA LEU A 141 -5.46 4.34 13.05
C LEU A 141 -3.95 4.57 12.93
N ALA A 142 -3.52 5.35 11.92
CA ALA A 142 -2.12 5.78 11.74
C ALA A 142 -1.66 6.71 12.87
N ALA A 143 -2.57 7.45 13.50
CA ALA A 143 -2.32 8.19 14.74
C ALA A 143 -2.34 7.29 15.99
N GLY A 144 -2.66 5.99 15.86
CA GLY A 144 -2.64 5.03 16.95
C GLY A 144 -3.94 4.95 17.75
N ARG A 145 -5.03 5.57 17.29
CA ARG A 145 -6.33 5.47 17.96
C ARG A 145 -6.84 4.01 17.96
N PRO A 146 -7.42 3.52 19.07
CA PRO A 146 -8.02 2.20 19.11
C PRO A 146 -9.17 2.06 18.11
N VAL A 147 -9.29 0.89 17.47
CA VAL A 147 -10.34 0.60 16.48
C VAL A 147 -11.75 0.91 17.00
N ALA A 148 -12.06 0.58 18.26
CA ALA A 148 -13.38 0.84 18.85
C ALA A 148 -13.66 2.35 18.94
N ALA A 149 -12.72 3.12 19.52
CA ALA A 149 -12.84 4.57 19.62
C ALA A 149 -12.91 5.27 18.25
N THR A 150 -12.24 4.70 17.24
CA THR A 150 -12.35 5.19 15.84
C THR A 150 -13.72 4.86 15.26
N ALA A 151 -14.27 3.67 15.51
CA ALA A 151 -15.61 3.29 15.07
C ALA A 151 -16.69 4.23 15.63
N ASP A 152 -16.62 4.49 16.95
CA ASP A 152 -17.55 5.37 17.65
C ASP A 152 -17.47 6.81 17.12
N ALA A 153 -16.25 7.33 16.92
CA ALA A 153 -16.04 8.67 16.39
C ALA A 153 -16.51 8.85 14.94
N LEU A 154 -16.57 7.77 14.16
CA LEU A 154 -17.09 7.76 12.79
C LEU A 154 -18.59 7.41 12.73
N GLY A 155 -19.25 7.18 13.88
CA GLY A 155 -20.65 6.77 13.96
C GLY A 155 -20.91 5.40 13.31
N LEU A 156 -19.89 4.54 13.20
CA LEU A 156 -19.98 3.26 12.53
C LEU A 156 -20.09 2.11 13.53
N GLY A 157 -21.15 1.30 13.40
CA GLY A 157 -21.20 0.01 14.08
C GLY A 157 -20.07 -0.93 13.61
N VAL A 158 -19.60 -1.79 14.51
CA VAL A 158 -18.46 -2.72 14.27
C VAL A 158 -18.60 -3.52 12.96
N ARG A 159 -19.80 -4.03 12.67
CA ARG A 159 -20.08 -4.82 11.46
C ARG A 159 -19.92 -3.99 10.18
N LEU A 160 -20.39 -2.74 10.19
CA LEU A 160 -20.28 -1.84 9.05
C LEU A 160 -18.82 -1.42 8.83
N LEU A 161 -18.11 -1.06 9.90
CA LEU A 161 -16.69 -0.73 9.85
C LEU A 161 -15.88 -1.90 9.27
N HIS A 162 -16.13 -3.13 9.73
CA HIS A 162 -15.45 -4.31 9.21
C HIS A 162 -15.70 -4.51 7.72
N ARG A 163 -16.97 -4.43 7.28
CA ARG A 163 -17.34 -4.58 5.86
C ARG A 163 -16.67 -3.51 4.99
N ARG A 164 -16.71 -2.24 5.40
CA ARG A 164 -16.03 -1.15 4.69
C ARG A 164 -14.52 -1.36 4.63
N SER A 165 -13.93 -1.83 5.72
CA SER A 165 -12.48 -2.13 5.77
C SER A 165 -12.09 -3.25 4.82
N LEU A 166 -12.88 -4.32 4.71
CA LEU A 166 -12.62 -5.38 3.74
C LEU A 166 -12.62 -4.86 2.31
N ALA A 167 -13.63 -4.05 1.94
CA ALA A 167 -13.74 -3.50 0.60
C ALA A 167 -12.59 -2.51 0.27
N ALA A 168 -12.18 -1.69 1.24
CA ALA A 168 -11.16 -0.66 1.03
C ALA A 168 -9.71 -1.18 1.15
N PHE A 169 -9.43 -2.09 2.09
CA PHE A 169 -8.06 -2.48 2.45
C PHE A 169 -7.79 -3.98 2.30
N GLY A 170 -8.81 -4.77 1.98
CA GLY A 170 -8.73 -6.23 1.85
C GLY A 170 -8.81 -7.00 3.16
N TYR A 171 -8.78 -6.32 4.30
CA TYR A 171 -8.81 -6.91 5.64
C TYR A 171 -9.51 -6.01 6.65
N GLY A 172 -9.82 -6.56 7.83
CA GLY A 172 -10.51 -5.84 8.88
C GLY A 172 -9.68 -4.70 9.51
N PRO A 173 -10.33 -3.78 10.24
CA PRO A 173 -9.70 -2.58 10.80
C PRO A 173 -8.62 -2.91 11.85
N LYS A 174 -8.68 -4.08 12.49
CA LYS A 174 -7.64 -4.55 13.42
C LYS A 174 -6.34 -4.89 12.69
N THR A 175 -6.42 -5.55 11.54
CA THR A 175 -5.26 -5.84 10.70
C THR A 175 -4.64 -4.55 10.16
N LEU A 176 -5.48 -3.62 9.66
CA LEU A 176 -5.02 -2.30 9.24
C LEU A 176 -4.30 -1.56 10.38
N SER A 177 -4.88 -1.54 11.58
CA SER A 177 -4.27 -0.91 12.76
C SER A 177 -2.91 -1.51 13.12
N ARG A 178 -2.72 -2.82 12.96
CA ARG A 178 -1.42 -3.49 13.19
C ARG A 178 -0.40 -3.10 12.11
N ILE A 179 -0.81 -3.08 10.84
CA ILE A 179 0.04 -2.70 9.71
C ILE A 179 0.50 -1.25 9.82
N LEU A 180 -0.41 -0.30 10.08
CA LEU A 180 -0.04 1.11 10.25
C LEU A 180 0.86 1.35 11.47
N ARG A 181 0.68 0.55 12.53
CA ARG A 181 1.55 0.56 13.72
C ARG A 181 2.96 0.05 13.41
N LEU A 182 3.07 -1.01 12.61
CA LEU A 182 4.35 -1.50 12.08
C LEU A 182 5.03 -0.41 11.25
N GLN A 183 4.34 0.22 10.31
CA GLN A 183 4.90 1.29 9.47
C GLN A 183 5.44 2.44 10.31
N ARG A 184 4.71 2.88 11.34
CA ARG A 184 5.19 3.87 12.30
C ARG A 184 6.44 3.42 13.06
N ALA A 185 6.50 2.16 13.50
CA ALA A 185 7.69 1.63 14.18
C ALA A 185 8.90 1.55 13.26
N LEU A 186 8.71 1.19 11.99
CA LEU A 186 9.78 1.16 10.99
C LEU A 186 10.30 2.56 10.71
N ALA A 187 9.44 3.56 10.59
CA ALA A 187 9.84 4.95 10.41
C ALA A 187 10.70 5.43 11.60
N LEU A 188 10.19 5.30 12.84
CA LEU A 188 10.92 5.68 14.04
C LEU A 188 12.29 4.98 14.16
N ALA A 189 12.33 3.68 13.87
CA ALA A 189 13.57 2.93 13.97
C ALA A 189 14.60 3.30 12.89
N ARG A 190 14.13 3.66 11.67
CA ARG A 190 15.00 4.20 10.59
C ARG A 190 15.54 5.58 10.94
N ASP A 191 14.77 6.38 11.68
CA ASP A 191 15.20 7.66 12.24
C ASP A 191 16.16 7.51 13.44
N GLY A 192 16.55 6.27 13.78
CA GLY A 192 17.54 5.99 14.83
C GLY A 192 16.97 5.94 16.25
N VAL A 193 15.65 5.99 16.43
CA VAL A 193 15.02 5.92 17.75
C VAL A 193 15.33 4.58 18.43
N PRO A 194 15.80 4.55 19.70
CA PRO A 194 16.09 3.31 20.41
C PRO A 194 14.90 2.35 20.43
N ARG A 195 15.15 1.04 20.39
CA ARG A 195 14.09 0.02 20.23
C ARG A 195 13.00 0.09 21.31
N ALA A 196 13.37 0.43 22.54
CA ALA A 196 12.41 0.53 23.65
C ALA A 196 11.46 1.72 23.44
N GLU A 197 12.03 2.86 23.10
CA GLU A 197 11.29 4.07 22.81
C GLU A 197 10.44 3.93 21.54
N THR A 198 10.98 3.30 20.50
CA THR A 198 10.23 2.94 19.28
C THR A 198 8.99 2.13 19.63
N ALA A 199 9.10 1.13 20.52
CA ALA A 199 7.95 0.32 20.91
C ALA A 199 6.84 1.19 21.53
N ILE A 200 7.17 2.01 22.54
CA ILE A 200 6.20 2.85 23.23
C ILE A 200 5.61 3.91 22.29
N ARG A 201 6.46 4.65 21.56
CA ARG A 201 6.02 5.71 20.63
C ARG A 201 5.20 5.16 19.46
N ALA A 202 5.46 3.94 19.03
CA ALA A 202 4.65 3.29 18.02
C ALA A 202 3.35 2.68 18.58
N GLY A 203 3.12 2.68 19.90
CA GLY A 203 1.89 2.13 20.50
C GLY A 203 1.93 0.62 20.76
N TYR A 204 3.12 0.07 21.01
CA TYR A 204 3.31 -1.25 21.60
C TYR A 204 3.43 -1.14 23.11
N ALA A 205 3.10 -2.22 23.80
CA ALA A 205 3.19 -2.29 25.27
C ALA A 205 4.65 -2.30 25.75
N ASP A 206 5.52 -2.99 25.01
CA ASP A 206 6.93 -3.17 25.31
C ASP A 206 7.70 -3.65 24.05
N GLN A 207 9.02 -3.81 24.17
CA GLN A 207 9.85 -4.33 23.07
C GLN A 207 9.49 -5.77 22.65
N ALA A 208 9.04 -6.62 23.56
CA ALA A 208 8.71 -8.01 23.25
C ALA A 208 7.43 -8.10 22.42
N HIS A 209 6.45 -7.24 22.68
CA HIS A 209 5.27 -7.05 21.85
C HIS A 209 5.67 -6.55 20.46
N LEU A 210 6.49 -5.48 20.36
CA LEU A 210 7.01 -5.00 19.07
C LEU A 210 7.71 -6.14 18.29
N ALA A 211 8.63 -6.87 18.93
CA ALA A 211 9.39 -7.92 18.28
C ALA A 211 8.52 -9.09 17.79
N ARG A 212 7.46 -9.45 18.53
CA ARG A 212 6.49 -10.48 18.10
C ARG A 212 5.67 -10.00 16.90
N ASP A 213 5.15 -8.78 16.95
CA ASP A 213 4.29 -8.26 15.89
C ASP A 213 5.09 -8.03 14.59
N VAL A 214 6.32 -7.50 14.69
CA VAL A 214 7.24 -7.37 13.55
C VAL A 214 7.51 -8.74 12.92
N ARG A 215 7.82 -9.78 13.71
CA ARG A 215 8.04 -11.12 13.16
C ARG A 215 6.81 -11.68 12.48
N GLN A 216 5.62 -11.50 13.05
CA GLN A 216 4.38 -11.98 12.45
C GLN A 216 4.05 -11.31 11.11
N LEU A 217 4.24 -9.99 11.01
CA LEU A 217 3.89 -9.23 9.81
C LEU A 217 4.99 -9.21 8.75
N THR A 218 6.26 -9.34 9.15
CA THR A 218 7.41 -9.16 8.26
C THR A 218 8.19 -10.45 8.00
N GLY A 219 7.90 -11.53 8.72
CA GLY A 219 8.66 -12.78 8.68
C GLY A 219 10.10 -12.68 9.22
N THR A 220 10.52 -11.51 9.73
CA THR A 220 11.89 -11.29 10.20
C THR A 220 11.91 -10.34 11.40
N THR A 221 13.11 -9.98 11.87
CA THR A 221 13.30 -9.08 13.02
C THR A 221 13.42 -7.62 12.58
N LEU A 222 13.08 -6.70 13.48
CA LEU A 222 13.26 -5.26 13.23
C LEU A 222 14.71 -4.92 12.86
N GLY A 223 15.70 -5.51 13.54
CA GLY A 223 17.11 -5.29 13.22
C GLY A 223 17.50 -5.78 11.83
N ALA A 224 16.89 -6.87 11.33
CA ALA A 224 17.15 -7.35 9.98
C ALA A 224 16.56 -6.44 8.89
N LEU A 225 15.45 -5.74 9.18
CA LEU A 225 14.82 -4.80 8.24
C LEU A 225 15.55 -3.45 8.12
N LEU A 226 16.40 -3.13 9.09
CA LEU A 226 17.15 -1.86 9.14
C LEU A 226 18.56 -1.97 8.56
N ARG A 227 19.02 -3.20 8.24
CA ARG A 227 20.27 -3.45 7.53
C ARG A 227 20.01 -3.35 6.04
#